data_AF-A0A7T9UHH5-F1
#
_entry.id   AF-A0A7T9UHH5-F1
#
_cell.length_a   1.000
_cell.length_b   1.000
_cell.length_c   1.000
_cell.angle_alpha   90.00
_cell.angle_beta   90.00
_cell.angle_gamma   90.00
#
_symmetry.space_group_name_H-M   'P 1'
#
loop_
_entity.id
_entity.type
_entity.pdbx_description
1 polymer ?
#
loop_
_entity_poly.entity_id
_entity_poly.type
_entity_poly.pdbx_seq_one_letter_code
_entity_poly.pdbx_strand_id
1 'polypeptide(L)'
;MITSTPKFLIFTSVFLTLAMLSGCNQNEQKQTDKVEIKAAPTLTNDATTYAHKAWDLINQIDPIVYTKKVDQIDEQVRKPLRQLSTDWRINVKMTDSVTEGKYALCRKALTSLDTWARETKDNSATVTQKQADYERDKSQCKDAIANPALGNTDPKR
;
A
#
# COMPACT_ATOMS: atom_id res chain seq x y z
N MET A 1 9.59 -3.45 81.57
CA MET A 1 10.68 -4.41 81.85
C MET A 1 10.73 -5.41 80.70
N ILE A 2 11.94 -5.73 80.21
CA ILE A 2 12.30 -6.88 79.33
C ILE A 2 11.85 -6.70 77.85
N THR A 3 12.67 -6.10 76.98
CA THR A 3 13.85 -6.59 76.22
C THR A 3 13.51 -7.07 74.79
N SER A 4 14.13 -6.40 73.83
CA SER A 4 14.80 -6.94 72.63
C SER A 4 14.32 -8.30 72.12
N THR A 5 13.68 -8.30 70.94
CA THR A 5 13.55 -9.48 70.08
C THR A 5 14.36 -9.31 68.79
N PRO A 6 14.93 -10.40 68.25
CA PRO A 6 16.00 -10.34 67.26
C PRO A 6 15.50 -10.43 65.81
N LYS A 7 16.30 -9.83 64.92
CA LYS A 7 16.30 -10.06 63.47
C LYS A 7 16.71 -11.50 63.17
N PHE A 8 15.87 -12.26 62.46
CA PHE A 8 16.32 -13.38 61.65
C PHE A 8 15.42 -13.55 60.41
N LEU A 9 16.00 -13.21 59.25
CA LEU A 9 15.93 -13.91 57.97
C LEU A 9 14.58 -14.50 57.53
N ILE A 10 13.95 -13.86 56.55
CA ILE A 10 13.30 -14.56 55.43
C ILE A 10 13.72 -13.86 54.13
N PHE A 11 14.79 -14.40 53.53
CA PHE A 11 15.03 -14.36 52.09
C PHE A 11 13.95 -15.19 51.39
N THR A 12 13.76 -14.93 50.08
CA THR A 12 13.03 -15.73 49.07
C THR A 12 11.58 -15.34 48.74
N SER A 13 11.41 -14.65 47.61
CA SER A 13 10.52 -15.05 46.50
C SER A 13 10.31 -13.91 45.47
N VAL A 14 11.39 -13.26 45.03
CA VAL A 14 11.36 -12.44 43.80
C VAL A 14 11.99 -13.28 42.69
N PHE A 15 11.28 -14.29 42.18
CA PHE A 15 11.65 -15.02 40.95
C PHE A 15 10.46 -15.87 40.51
N LEU A 16 9.44 -15.27 39.87
CA LEU A 16 8.38 -16.07 39.20
C LEU A 16 7.78 -15.45 37.92
N THR A 17 8.46 -14.52 37.23
CA THR A 17 7.88 -13.93 36.01
C THR A 17 8.86 -13.82 34.85
N LEU A 18 9.75 -14.80 34.67
CA LEU A 18 10.69 -14.81 33.54
C LEU A 18 10.76 -16.13 32.75
N ALA A 19 9.65 -16.89 32.67
CA ALA A 19 9.66 -18.18 31.98
C ALA A 19 8.45 -18.42 31.05
N MET A 20 7.92 -17.38 30.39
CA MET A 20 6.97 -17.55 29.28
C MET A 20 7.24 -16.61 28.10
N LEU A 21 8.51 -16.46 27.72
CA LEU A 21 8.86 -16.03 26.37
C LEU A 21 9.47 -17.21 25.62
N SER A 22 8.65 -18.22 25.33
CA SER A 22 8.97 -19.23 24.33
C SER A 22 8.88 -18.56 22.97
N GLY A 23 9.99 -17.96 22.53
CA GLY A 23 10.19 -17.66 21.12
C GLY A 23 10.07 -18.97 20.34
N CYS A 24 9.28 -18.98 19.27
CA CYS A 24 9.19 -20.08 18.32
C CYS A 24 10.56 -20.33 17.68
N ASN A 25 11.43 -21.07 18.37
CA ASN A 25 12.61 -21.69 17.77
C ASN A 25 12.26 -23.15 17.47
N GLN A 26 11.33 -23.34 16.52
CA GLN A 26 11.20 -24.65 15.88
C GLN A 26 12.33 -24.76 14.87
N ASN A 27 13.35 -25.49 15.32
CA ASN A 27 14.45 -25.97 14.52
C ASN A 27 13.88 -26.99 13.52
N GLU A 28 13.30 -26.52 12.40
CA GLU A 28 13.05 -27.38 11.26
C GLU A 28 14.38 -27.61 10.53
N GLN A 29 15.12 -28.65 10.96
CA GLN A 29 15.94 -29.43 10.04
C GLN A 29 14.99 -30.14 9.07
N LYS A 30 14.49 -29.40 8.08
CA LYS A 30 13.85 -29.96 6.90
C LYS A 30 14.49 -29.31 5.68
N GLN A 31 15.21 -30.16 4.95
CA GLN A 31 15.34 -30.12 3.51
C GLN A 31 15.75 -28.75 2.95
N THR A 32 17.04 -28.60 2.72
CA THR A 32 17.60 -27.60 1.79
C THR A 32 17.16 -27.94 0.36
N ASP A 33 15.86 -27.83 0.07
CA ASP A 33 15.43 -27.48 -1.27
C ASP A 33 16.02 -26.10 -1.48
N LYS A 34 17.15 -26.07 -2.19
CA LYS A 34 17.90 -24.89 -2.56
C LYS A 34 16.91 -23.96 -3.26
N VAL A 35 16.32 -23.03 -2.51
CA VAL A 35 15.37 -22.05 -3.04
C VAL A 35 16.10 -21.36 -4.17
N GLU A 36 15.71 -21.66 -5.40
CA GLU A 36 16.31 -21.06 -6.58
C GLU A 36 15.98 -19.56 -6.49
N ILE A 37 16.96 -18.76 -6.11
CA ILE A 37 16.80 -17.31 -6.01
C ILE A 37 16.63 -16.81 -7.45
N LYS A 38 15.36 -16.71 -7.87
CA LYS A 38 15.01 -16.09 -9.14
C LYS A 38 15.54 -14.66 -9.12
N ALA A 39 16.14 -14.25 -10.22
CA ALA A 39 16.61 -12.87 -10.37
C ALA A 39 15.46 -11.91 -10.07
N ALA A 40 15.77 -10.82 -9.35
CA ALA A 40 14.79 -9.77 -9.11
C ALA A 40 14.26 -9.25 -10.46
N PRO A 41 12.95 -9.01 -10.59
CA PRO A 41 12.39 -8.43 -11.80
C PRO A 41 13.11 -7.12 -12.14
N THR A 42 13.55 -6.96 -13.39
CA THR A 42 14.16 -5.71 -13.84
C THR A 42 13.06 -4.66 -14.00
N LEU A 43 13.06 -3.66 -13.11
CA LEU A 43 12.12 -2.55 -13.16
C LEU A 43 12.39 -1.67 -14.38
N THR A 44 11.34 -1.33 -15.13
CA THR A 44 11.41 -0.36 -16.24
C THR A 44 11.22 1.08 -15.73
N ASN A 45 11.86 2.05 -16.37
CA ASN A 45 11.55 3.47 -16.13
C ASN A 45 10.33 3.93 -16.94
N ASP A 46 9.87 3.12 -17.91
CA ASP A 46 8.72 3.44 -18.74
C ASP A 46 7.41 3.05 -18.05
N ALA A 47 6.62 4.06 -17.68
CA ALA A 47 5.32 3.90 -17.05
C ALA A 47 4.15 3.84 -18.06
N THR A 48 4.39 4.02 -19.37
CA THR A 48 3.33 4.19 -20.40
C THR A 48 2.26 3.11 -20.31
N THR A 49 2.68 1.84 -20.35
CA THR A 49 1.77 0.69 -20.29
C THR A 49 0.88 0.72 -19.05
N TYR A 50 1.43 1.07 -17.90
CA TYR A 50 0.67 1.11 -16.64
C TYR A 50 -0.20 2.35 -16.52
N ALA A 51 0.22 3.49 -17.09
CA ALA A 51 -0.59 4.70 -17.17
C ALA A 51 -1.86 4.48 -18.00
N HIS A 52 -1.75 3.83 -19.17
CA HIS A 52 -2.91 3.47 -19.98
C HIS A 52 -3.82 2.48 -19.27
N LYS A 53 -3.27 1.41 -18.67
CA LYS A 53 -4.05 0.47 -17.86
C LYS A 53 -4.81 1.17 -16.73
N ALA A 54 -4.17 2.14 -16.07
CA ALA A 54 -4.80 2.92 -15.01
C ALA A 54 -5.94 3.78 -15.54
N TRP A 55 -5.72 4.47 -16.66
CA TRP A 55 -6.75 5.27 -17.32
C TRP A 55 -7.97 4.43 -17.71
N ASP A 56 -7.75 3.28 -18.34
CA ASP A 56 -8.82 2.37 -18.76
C ASP A 56 -9.59 1.84 -17.56
N LEU A 57 -8.87 1.34 -16.55
CA LEU A 57 -9.46 0.79 -15.33
C LEU A 57 -10.32 1.83 -14.61
N ILE A 58 -9.80 3.04 -14.41
CA ILE A 58 -10.48 4.12 -13.70
C ILE A 58 -11.80 4.48 -14.39
N ASN A 59 -11.81 4.61 -15.72
CA ASN A 59 -13.03 4.90 -16.47
C ASN A 59 -14.05 3.75 -16.49
N GLN A 60 -13.58 2.52 -16.27
CA GLN A 60 -14.47 1.37 -16.14
C GLN A 60 -15.17 1.31 -14.78
N ILE A 61 -14.44 1.59 -13.69
CA ILE A 61 -14.91 1.28 -12.32
C ILE A 61 -15.39 2.49 -11.54
N ASP A 62 -14.97 3.71 -11.87
CA ASP A 62 -15.41 4.89 -11.14
C ASP A 62 -16.93 5.15 -11.17
N PRO A 63 -17.73 4.70 -12.16
CA PRO A 63 -19.18 4.92 -12.11
C PRO A 63 -19.84 4.18 -10.94
N ILE A 64 -19.22 3.09 -10.45
CA ILE A 64 -19.69 2.33 -9.28
C ILE A 64 -19.64 3.20 -8.03
N VAL A 65 -18.57 4.00 -7.89
CA VAL A 65 -18.39 4.92 -6.75
C VAL A 65 -19.34 6.11 -6.87
N TYR A 66 -19.46 6.70 -8.07
CA TYR A 66 -20.42 7.79 -8.33
C TYR A 66 -21.87 7.38 -8.02
N THR A 67 -22.25 6.16 -8.41
CA THR A 67 -23.60 5.63 -8.16
C THR A 67 -23.78 5.03 -6.77
N LYS A 68 -22.75 5.09 -5.90
CA LYS A 68 -22.76 4.59 -4.52
C LYS A 68 -23.23 3.14 -4.41
N LYS A 69 -22.79 2.27 -5.33
CA LYS A 69 -23.04 0.82 -5.24
C LYS A 69 -22.10 0.19 -4.20
N VAL A 70 -22.37 0.47 -2.92
CA VAL A 70 -21.49 0.16 -1.79
C VAL A 70 -21.15 -1.32 -1.69
N ASP A 71 -22.10 -2.18 -2.02
CA ASP A 71 -21.97 -3.65 -2.11
C ASP A 71 -20.90 -4.11 -3.11
N GLN A 72 -20.60 -3.29 -4.12
CA GLN A 72 -19.67 -3.61 -5.20
C GLN A 72 -18.29 -2.98 -5.01
N ILE A 73 -18.14 -2.04 -4.06
CA ILE A 73 -16.92 -1.24 -3.90
C ILE A 73 -15.69 -2.10 -3.62
N ASP A 74 -15.75 -3.05 -2.68
CA ASP A 74 -14.56 -3.81 -2.31
C ASP A 74 -14.05 -4.70 -3.46
N GLU A 75 -14.97 -5.45 -4.08
CA GLU A 75 -14.63 -6.45 -5.10
C GLU A 75 -14.36 -5.82 -6.47
N GLN A 76 -15.19 -4.86 -6.90
CA GLN A 76 -15.15 -4.34 -8.27
C GLN A 76 -14.33 -3.06 -8.40
N VAL A 77 -14.06 -2.35 -7.29
CA VAL A 77 -13.30 -1.10 -7.31
C VAL A 77 -11.95 -1.28 -6.62
N ARG A 78 -11.97 -1.55 -5.32
CA ARG A 78 -10.75 -1.47 -4.49
C ARG A 78 -9.74 -2.58 -4.78
N LYS A 79 -10.20 -3.82 -4.96
CA LYS A 79 -9.31 -4.94 -5.31
C LYS A 79 -8.60 -4.69 -6.65
N PRO A 80 -9.27 -4.38 -7.77
CA PRO A 80 -8.62 -4.05 -9.04
C PRO A 80 -7.64 -2.88 -8.94
N LEU A 81 -8.01 -1.80 -8.23
CA LEU A 81 -7.13 -0.65 -8.02
C LEU A 81 -5.83 -1.02 -7.31
N ARG A 82 -5.94 -1.81 -6.23
CA ARG A 82 -4.78 -2.25 -5.45
C ARG A 82 -3.91 -3.24 -6.22
N GLN A 83 -4.53 -4.13 -6.99
CA GLN A 83 -3.82 -5.06 -7.86
C GLN A 83 -2.98 -4.27 -8.87
N LEU A 84 -3.59 -3.37 -9.63
CA LEU A 84 -2.86 -2.57 -10.62
C LEU A 84 -1.81 -1.66 -9.97
N SER A 85 -2.09 -1.08 -8.80
CA SER A 85 -1.12 -0.27 -8.06
C SER A 85 0.09 -1.09 -7.59
N THR A 86 -0.14 -2.36 -7.23
CA THR A 86 0.92 -3.30 -6.86
C THR A 86 1.73 -3.68 -8.08
N ASP A 87 1.06 -4.07 -9.17
CA ASP A 87 1.67 -4.43 -10.45
C ASP A 87 2.54 -3.30 -11.00
N TRP A 88 2.06 -2.05 -10.88
CA TRP A 88 2.83 -0.87 -11.22
C TRP A 88 4.13 -0.81 -10.40
N ARG A 89 4.06 -0.90 -9.07
CA ARG A 89 5.22 -0.76 -8.19
C ARG A 89 6.27 -1.87 -8.37
N ILE A 90 5.86 -3.07 -8.75
CA ILE A 90 6.78 -4.20 -8.96
C ILE A 90 7.39 -4.23 -10.37
N ASN A 91 6.89 -3.43 -11.31
CA ASN A 91 7.37 -3.43 -12.70
C ASN A 91 7.95 -2.08 -13.13
N VAL A 92 7.52 -0.97 -12.53
CA VAL A 92 7.97 0.38 -12.85
C VAL A 92 8.82 0.92 -11.71
N LYS A 93 10.01 1.39 -12.06
CA LYS A 93 10.98 1.94 -11.12
C LYS A 93 10.44 3.23 -10.53
N MET A 94 10.38 3.29 -9.21
CA MET A 94 10.10 4.52 -8.48
C MET A 94 11.43 5.25 -8.22
N THR A 95 11.96 5.95 -9.22
CA THR A 95 13.04 6.92 -9.00
C THR A 95 12.48 8.32 -8.94
N ASP A 96 13.22 9.22 -8.32
CA ASP A 96 12.90 10.65 -8.24
C ASP A 96 12.62 11.22 -9.66
N SER A 97 13.40 10.80 -10.66
CA SER A 97 13.14 11.12 -12.06
C SER A 97 11.86 10.52 -12.63
N VAL A 98 11.41 9.31 -12.23
CA VAL A 98 10.13 8.72 -12.67
C VAL A 98 8.95 9.30 -11.89
N THR A 99 9.18 9.86 -10.70
CA THR A 99 8.19 10.67 -9.97
C THR A 99 7.97 12.06 -10.57
N GLU A 100 8.86 12.51 -11.46
CA GLU A 100 8.70 13.77 -12.21
C GLU A 100 7.88 13.63 -13.50
N GLY A 101 7.66 12.40 -13.98
CA GLY A 101 6.94 12.14 -15.23
C GLY A 101 5.43 12.29 -15.04
N LYS A 102 4.72 12.86 -16.02
CA LYS A 102 3.27 13.06 -15.90
C LYS A 102 2.50 11.74 -15.77
N TYR A 103 3.04 10.60 -16.19
CA TYR A 103 2.38 9.30 -15.98
C TYR A 103 2.28 8.88 -14.51
N ALA A 104 3.10 9.42 -13.60
CA ALA A 104 2.89 9.23 -12.17
C ALA A 104 1.53 9.78 -11.66
N LEU A 105 0.96 10.76 -12.37
CA LEU A 105 -0.36 11.32 -12.07
C LEU A 105 -1.48 10.28 -12.24
N CYS A 106 -1.31 9.30 -13.13
CA CYS A 106 -2.27 8.20 -13.27
C CYS A 106 -2.25 7.24 -12.08
N ARG A 107 -1.08 6.98 -11.50
CA ARG A 107 -0.98 6.24 -10.24
C ARG A 107 -1.61 7.03 -9.07
N LYS A 108 -1.46 8.35 -9.07
CA LYS A 108 -2.12 9.22 -8.08
C LYS A 108 -3.64 9.11 -8.18
N ALA A 109 -4.19 9.13 -9.40
CA ALA A 109 -5.62 8.94 -9.66
C ALA A 109 -6.14 7.58 -9.16
N LEU A 110 -5.37 6.48 -9.31
CA LEU A 110 -5.73 5.17 -8.72
C LEU A 110 -5.87 5.26 -7.19
N THR A 111 -4.95 5.99 -6.55
CA THR A 111 -4.88 6.10 -5.08
C THR A 111 -6.00 6.98 -4.52
N SER A 112 -6.30 8.10 -5.18
CA SER A 112 -7.41 8.97 -4.77
C SER A 112 -8.76 8.31 -5.04
N LEU A 113 -8.91 7.50 -6.10
CA LEU A 113 -10.12 6.68 -6.30
C LEU A 113 -10.30 5.63 -5.20
N ASP A 114 -9.26 4.87 -4.81
CA ASP A 114 -9.38 3.90 -3.70
C ASP A 114 -9.77 4.59 -2.38
N THR A 115 -9.20 5.77 -2.13
CA THR A 115 -9.51 6.57 -0.94
C THR A 115 -10.97 7.04 -0.96
N TRP A 116 -11.42 7.63 -2.07
CA TRP A 116 -12.79 8.08 -2.21
C TRP A 116 -13.79 6.91 -2.17
N ALA A 117 -13.47 5.77 -2.77
CA ALA A 117 -14.29 4.57 -2.73
C ALA A 117 -14.45 4.04 -1.30
N ARG A 118 -13.35 3.97 -0.52
CA ARG A 118 -13.41 3.62 0.91
C ARG A 118 -14.30 4.59 1.68
N GLU A 119 -14.09 5.89 1.53
CA GLU A 119 -14.86 6.89 2.27
C GLU A 119 -16.33 6.94 1.86
N THR A 120 -16.65 6.63 0.61
CA THR A 120 -18.02 6.47 0.13
C THR A 120 -18.70 5.28 0.80
N LYS A 121 -17.99 4.14 0.90
CA LYS A 121 -18.48 2.95 1.61
C LYS A 121 -18.69 3.20 3.10
N ASP A 122 -17.74 3.90 3.74
CA ASP A 122 -17.78 4.18 5.18
C ASP A 122 -18.71 5.35 5.53
N ASN A 123 -19.33 6.00 4.51
CA ASN A 123 -20.15 7.20 4.64
C ASN A 123 -19.46 8.32 5.45
N SER A 124 -18.17 8.55 5.16
CA SER A 124 -17.35 9.53 5.86
C SER A 124 -17.81 10.96 5.60
N ALA A 125 -17.66 11.85 6.59
CA ALA A 125 -17.90 13.28 6.46
C ALA A 125 -17.01 13.96 5.38
N THR A 126 -15.88 13.34 5.02
CA THR A 126 -14.92 13.85 4.04
C THR A 126 -15.17 13.37 2.61
N VAL A 127 -16.24 12.59 2.36
CA VAL A 127 -16.51 11.96 1.06
C VAL A 127 -16.52 12.95 -0.11
N THR A 128 -17.12 14.13 0.08
CA THR A 128 -17.19 15.19 -0.95
C THR A 128 -15.81 15.74 -1.28
N GLN A 129 -14.96 15.95 -0.27
CA GLN A 129 -13.58 16.42 -0.50
C GLN A 129 -12.78 15.36 -1.26
N LYS A 130 -12.95 14.07 -0.95
CA LYS A 130 -12.24 13.00 -1.66
C LYS A 130 -12.72 12.79 -3.08
N GLN A 131 -14.00 13.02 -3.35
CA GLN A 131 -14.51 13.07 -4.71
C GLN A 131 -13.79 14.17 -5.51
N ALA A 132 -13.72 15.39 -4.98
CA ALA A 132 -13.05 16.50 -5.64
C ALA A 132 -11.54 16.24 -5.84
N ASP A 133 -10.88 15.64 -4.85
CA ASP A 133 -9.47 15.23 -4.95
C ASP A 133 -9.27 14.22 -6.09
N TYR A 134 -10.13 13.22 -6.18
CA TYR A 134 -10.12 12.22 -7.23
C TYR A 134 -10.37 12.84 -8.60
N GLU A 135 -11.39 13.68 -8.76
CA GLU A 135 -11.73 14.31 -10.04
C GLU A 135 -10.59 15.17 -10.59
N ARG A 136 -9.94 15.95 -9.71
CA ARG A 136 -8.72 16.69 -10.05
C ARG A 136 -7.63 15.74 -10.55
N ASP A 137 -7.32 14.69 -9.78
CA ASP A 137 -6.24 13.76 -10.12
C ASP A 137 -6.55 12.95 -11.39
N LYS A 138 -7.82 12.60 -11.64
CA LYS A 138 -8.30 11.99 -12.89
C LYS A 138 -8.05 12.92 -14.07
N SER A 139 -8.35 14.21 -13.95
CA SER A 139 -8.08 15.18 -15.01
C SER A 139 -6.59 15.30 -15.32
N GLN A 140 -5.74 15.30 -14.28
CA GLN A 140 -4.29 15.34 -14.42
C GLN A 140 -3.75 14.10 -15.13
N CYS A 141 -4.31 12.91 -14.84
CA CYS A 141 -3.99 11.70 -15.58
C CYS A 141 -4.46 11.79 -17.04
N LYS A 142 -5.67 12.28 -17.31
CA LYS A 142 -6.17 12.49 -18.67
C LYS A 142 -5.21 13.34 -19.49
N ASP A 143 -4.75 14.45 -18.92
CA ASP A 143 -3.82 15.37 -19.58
C ASP A 143 -2.45 14.70 -19.82
N ALA A 144 -2.00 13.84 -18.89
CA ALA A 144 -0.79 13.04 -19.08
C ALA A 144 -0.91 12.07 -20.26
N ILE A 145 -2.04 11.37 -20.36
CA ILE A 145 -2.33 10.45 -21.47
C ILE A 145 -2.45 11.20 -22.80
N ALA A 146 -3.04 12.39 -22.80
CA ALA A 146 -3.17 13.22 -24.00
C ALA A 146 -1.84 13.84 -24.47
N ASN A 147 -0.82 13.91 -23.60
CA ASN A 147 0.47 14.53 -23.88
C ASN A 147 1.63 13.55 -23.58
N PRO A 148 1.73 12.44 -24.33
CA PRO A 148 2.66 11.34 -24.02
C PRO A 148 4.13 11.75 -24.08
N ALA A 149 4.48 12.81 -24.82
CA ALA A 149 5.83 13.37 -24.89
C ALA A 149 6.35 13.89 -23.52
N LEU A 150 5.46 14.12 -22.56
CA LEU A 150 5.77 14.53 -21.18
C LEU A 150 5.44 13.42 -20.16
N GLY A 151 5.04 12.24 -20.64
CA GLY A 151 4.54 11.15 -19.82
C GLY A 151 5.64 10.52 -18.97
N ASN A 152 6.73 10.09 -19.62
CA ASN A 152 7.96 9.68 -18.96
C ASN A 152 8.99 10.80 -19.01
N THR A 153 9.66 11.03 -17.89
CA THR A 153 10.84 11.90 -17.79
C THR A 153 12.09 11.07 -18.04
N ASP A 154 12.99 11.59 -18.88
CA ASP A 154 14.28 10.94 -19.14
C ASP A 154 15.10 10.95 -17.83
N PRO A 155 15.59 9.81 -17.33
CA PRO A 155 16.47 9.76 -16.17
C PRO A 155 17.80 10.51 -16.35
N LYS A 156 18.12 11.01 -17.56
CA LYS A 156 19.31 11.81 -17.88
C LYS A 156 18.97 13.28 -18.15
N ARG A 157 18.61 14.03 -17.12
CA ARG A 157 18.79 15.49 -17.10
C ARG A 157 19.52 15.91 -15.85
#